data_AF-A0A1G0LVB5-F1
#
_entry.id   AF-A0A1G0LVB5-F1
#
_cell.length_a   1.000
_cell.length_b   1.000
_cell.length_c   1.000
_cell.angle_alpha   90.00
_cell.angle_beta   90.00
_cell.angle_gamma   90.00
#
_symmetry.space_group_name_H-M   'P 1'
#
loop_
_entity.id
_entity.type
_entity.pdbx_description
1 polymer ?
#
loop_
_entity_poly.entity_id
_entity_poly.type
_entity_poly.pdbx_seq_one_letter_code
_entity_poly.pdbx_strand_id
1 'polypeptide(L)'
;MVIQYSSAILERHIAPGVSTFTKADIPDMSSLSTQSPYWVANFFLNSAFTATFAMPMNAYAYNFLRRAQYAFSEHHLARESTLAFLANGGQSATRYADALFHWECFLGQSWHAIALLVTAWEGKAFEKNDGSTEQRLNALYNQMKHVESRIENGQMIPCATVPVWLENEGLRSVDANLTYVETSEILKELAKYADVLMNPKTAKTELRDTDA
;
A
#
# COMPACT_ATOMS: atom_id res chain seq x y z
N MET A 1 31.77 0.35 -10.87
CA MET A 1 32.32 -0.02 -9.54
C MET A 1 31.27 0.35 -8.51
N VAL A 2 30.69 -0.63 -7.81
CA VAL A 2 29.73 -0.35 -6.72
C VAL A 2 30.54 -0.08 -5.46
N ILE A 3 30.35 1.09 -4.85
CA ILE A 3 30.97 1.41 -3.55
C ILE A 3 30.30 0.52 -2.51
N GLN A 4 31.09 -0.20 -1.72
CA GLN A 4 30.62 -1.04 -0.63
C GLN A 4 30.86 -0.32 0.70
N TYR A 5 29.78 0.02 1.39
CA TYR A 5 29.83 0.60 2.73
C TYR A 5 29.79 -0.52 3.78
N SER A 6 30.29 -0.22 4.99
CA SER A 6 30.12 -1.13 6.12
C SER A 6 28.66 -1.18 6.57
N SER A 7 28.23 -2.30 7.15
CA SER A 7 26.87 -2.45 7.70
C SER A 7 26.53 -1.31 8.65
N ALA A 8 27.46 -0.93 9.53
CA ALA A 8 27.27 0.17 10.48
C ALA A 8 26.96 1.53 9.82
N ILE A 9 27.51 1.80 8.63
CA ILE A 9 27.19 3.02 7.87
C ILE A 9 25.76 2.93 7.32
N LEU A 10 25.40 1.79 6.72
CA LEU A 10 24.09 1.61 6.11
C LEU A 10 22.97 1.69 7.16
N GLU A 11 23.12 0.96 8.26
CA GLU A 11 22.16 0.93 9.38
C GLU A 11 21.91 2.33 9.98
N ARG A 12 22.96 3.15 10.07
CA ARG A 12 22.89 4.47 10.69
C ARG A 12 22.34 5.57 9.78
N HIS A 13 22.53 5.43 8.47
CA HIS A 13 22.30 6.52 7.53
C HIS A 13 21.23 6.23 6.48
N ILE A 14 20.78 4.98 6.33
CA ILE A 14 19.74 4.62 5.36
C ILE A 14 18.47 4.17 6.08
N ALA A 15 18.54 3.06 6.80
CA ALA A 15 17.45 2.49 7.58
C ALA A 15 17.94 1.32 8.44
N PRO A 16 17.24 0.98 9.54
CA PRO A 16 17.47 -0.26 10.27
C PRO A 16 17.27 -1.48 9.36
N GLY A 17 18.08 -2.52 9.55
CA GLY A 17 17.98 -3.81 8.84
C GLY A 17 18.40 -3.76 7.37
N VAL A 18 18.76 -2.60 6.82
CA VAL A 18 19.13 -2.48 5.41
C VAL A 18 20.36 -3.33 5.05
N SER A 19 21.27 -3.57 6.01
CA SER A 19 22.48 -4.36 5.74
C SER A 19 22.19 -5.86 5.64
N THR A 20 21.05 -6.32 6.16
CA THR A 20 20.56 -7.70 6.06
C THR A 20 19.47 -7.87 4.99
N PHE A 21 18.99 -6.75 4.42
CA PHE A 21 18.05 -6.73 3.32
C PHE A 21 18.73 -7.12 2.01
N THR A 22 18.60 -8.40 1.66
CA THR A 22 19.36 -9.05 0.57
C THR A 22 18.47 -9.76 -0.44
N LYS A 23 17.19 -9.95 -0.13
CA LYS A 23 16.20 -10.58 -1.00
C LYS A 23 14.82 -9.97 -0.75
N ALA A 24 13.93 -10.06 -1.73
CA ALA A 24 12.54 -9.68 -1.58
C ALA A 24 11.68 -10.50 -2.54
N ASP A 25 10.81 -11.35 -1.99
CA ASP A 25 9.87 -12.15 -2.77
C ASP A 25 8.55 -11.38 -2.90
N ILE A 26 8.54 -10.41 -3.84
CA ILE A 26 7.39 -9.50 -4.04
C ILE A 26 6.49 -10.05 -5.17
N PRO A 27 5.23 -10.41 -4.86
CA PRO A 27 4.29 -10.90 -5.87
C PRO A 27 4.10 -9.90 -7.01
N ASP A 28 3.99 -10.39 -8.24
CA ASP A 28 3.60 -9.56 -9.38
C ASP A 28 2.07 -9.57 -9.51
N MET A 29 1.47 -8.38 -9.50
CA MET A 29 0.02 -8.17 -9.51
C MET A 29 -0.51 -7.76 -10.88
N SER A 30 0.35 -7.62 -11.88
CA SER A 30 0.00 -7.16 -13.23
C SER A 30 -1.05 -8.05 -13.91
N SER A 31 -1.05 -9.35 -13.63
CA SER A 31 -2.02 -10.30 -14.20
C SER A 31 -3.32 -10.41 -13.40
N LEU A 32 -3.36 -9.94 -12.15
CA LEU A 32 -4.51 -10.14 -11.27
C LEU A 32 -5.71 -9.29 -11.69
N SER A 33 -5.49 -8.02 -12.01
CA SER A 33 -6.55 -7.16 -12.53
C SER A 33 -6.03 -6.39 -13.74
N THR A 34 -6.29 -6.95 -14.91
CA THR A 34 -6.12 -6.26 -16.20
C THR A 34 -7.01 -5.01 -16.30
N GLN A 35 -8.03 -4.90 -15.43
CA GLN A 35 -8.91 -3.74 -15.32
C GLN A 35 -8.35 -2.63 -14.43
N SER A 36 -7.35 -2.91 -13.58
CA SER A 36 -6.81 -1.93 -12.63
C SER A 36 -6.40 -0.58 -13.24
N PRO A 37 -5.84 -0.49 -14.46
CA PRO A 37 -5.52 0.81 -15.07
C PRO A 37 -6.75 1.59 -15.57
N TYR A 38 -7.90 0.92 -15.68
CA TYR A 38 -9.10 1.44 -16.33
C TYR A 38 -10.26 1.70 -15.37
N TRP A 39 -10.16 1.34 -14.08
CA TRP A 39 -11.26 1.49 -13.12
C TRP A 39 -11.85 2.90 -13.07
N VAL A 40 -11.02 3.93 -12.97
CA VAL A 40 -11.49 5.32 -12.91
C VAL A 40 -12.12 5.75 -14.25
N ALA A 41 -11.52 5.35 -15.37
CA ALA A 41 -12.03 5.67 -16.70
C ALA A 41 -13.38 4.98 -16.97
N ASN A 42 -13.48 3.69 -16.65
CA ASN A 42 -14.69 2.90 -16.78
C ASN A 42 -15.80 3.46 -15.88
N PHE A 43 -15.49 3.83 -14.64
CA PHE A 43 -16.44 4.49 -13.76
C PHE A 43 -16.96 5.80 -14.32
N PHE A 44 -16.07 6.64 -14.86
CA PHE A 44 -16.47 7.88 -15.51
C PHE A 44 -17.43 7.62 -16.68
N LEU A 45 -17.07 6.69 -17.58
CA LEU A 45 -17.88 6.37 -18.75
C LEU A 45 -19.24 5.75 -18.35
N ASN A 46 -19.25 4.79 -17.43
CA ASN A 46 -20.48 4.17 -16.92
C ASN A 46 -21.37 5.20 -16.20
N SER A 47 -20.75 6.11 -15.44
CA SER A 47 -21.46 7.19 -14.75
C SER A 47 -22.09 8.18 -15.72
N ALA A 48 -21.38 8.55 -16.79
CA ALA A 48 -21.83 9.54 -17.76
C ALA A 48 -22.92 9.00 -18.69
N PHE A 49 -22.83 7.74 -19.10
CA PHE A 49 -23.66 7.19 -20.19
C PHE A 49 -24.68 6.15 -19.74
N THR A 50 -24.59 5.64 -18.51
CA THR A 50 -25.43 4.52 -18.07
C THR A 50 -26.20 4.81 -16.78
N ALA A 51 -25.52 5.00 -15.67
CA ALA A 51 -26.14 5.25 -14.36
C ALA A 51 -25.13 5.88 -13.41
N THR A 52 -25.57 6.71 -12.48
CA THR A 52 -24.72 7.34 -11.47
C THR A 52 -25.16 6.90 -10.08
N PHE A 53 -24.22 6.72 -9.15
CA PHE A 53 -24.57 6.56 -7.74
C PHE A 53 -25.22 7.84 -7.18
N ALA A 54 -26.13 7.69 -6.23
CA ALA A 54 -26.64 8.84 -5.49
C ALA A 54 -25.54 9.46 -4.60
N MET A 55 -25.65 10.75 -4.29
CA MET A 55 -24.79 11.38 -3.29
C MET A 55 -25.11 10.86 -1.88
N PRO A 56 -24.13 10.68 -0.98
CA PRO A 56 -22.69 10.92 -1.16
C PRO A 56 -21.92 9.74 -1.78
N MET A 57 -22.58 8.61 -2.06
CA MET A 57 -21.96 7.37 -2.51
C MET A 57 -21.12 7.52 -3.79
N ASN A 58 -21.56 8.39 -4.72
CA ASN A 58 -20.78 8.70 -5.92
C ASN A 58 -19.36 9.21 -5.60
N ALA A 59 -19.23 10.07 -4.58
CA ALA A 59 -17.94 10.60 -4.16
C ALA A 59 -17.08 9.53 -3.50
N TYR A 60 -17.70 8.65 -2.68
CA TYR A 60 -17.00 7.52 -2.08
C TYR A 60 -16.48 6.54 -3.14
N ALA A 61 -17.33 6.11 -4.08
CA ALA A 61 -16.96 5.21 -5.16
C ALA A 61 -15.81 5.78 -6.01
N TYR A 62 -15.91 7.03 -6.46
CA TYR A 62 -14.84 7.66 -7.24
C TYR A 62 -13.52 7.73 -6.47
N ASN A 63 -13.56 8.15 -5.20
CA ASN A 63 -12.35 8.23 -4.39
C ASN A 63 -11.76 6.85 -4.10
N PHE A 64 -12.60 5.85 -3.83
CA PHE A 64 -12.16 4.48 -3.64
C PHE A 64 -11.43 3.96 -4.89
N LEU A 65 -12.06 4.05 -6.07
CA LEU A 65 -11.50 3.57 -7.33
C LEU A 65 -10.16 4.23 -7.67
N ARG A 66 -10.08 5.56 -7.48
CA ARG A 66 -8.83 6.32 -7.57
C ARG A 66 -7.75 5.71 -6.68
N ARG A 67 -8.04 5.51 -5.40
CA ARG A 67 -7.08 4.99 -4.42
C ARG A 67 -6.66 3.55 -4.75
N ALA A 68 -7.61 2.69 -5.08
CA ALA A 68 -7.35 1.30 -5.46
C ALA A 68 -6.45 1.23 -6.72
N GLN A 69 -6.77 1.99 -7.77
CA GLN A 69 -5.96 2.04 -8.99
C GLN A 69 -4.51 2.48 -8.71
N TYR A 70 -4.31 3.53 -7.91
CA TYR A 70 -2.96 3.96 -7.55
C TYR A 70 -2.26 3.01 -6.57
N ALA A 71 -2.98 2.27 -5.71
CA ALA A 71 -2.36 1.23 -4.89
C ALA A 71 -1.72 0.14 -5.77
N PHE A 72 -2.37 -0.29 -6.86
CA PHE A 72 -1.79 -1.22 -7.83
C PHE A 72 -0.54 -0.63 -8.52
N SER A 73 -0.63 0.62 -8.97
CA SER A 73 0.50 1.30 -9.62
C SER A 73 1.71 1.42 -8.69
N GLU A 74 1.50 1.87 -7.46
CA GLU A 74 2.58 2.06 -6.49
C GLU A 74 3.18 0.73 -6.02
N HIS A 75 2.38 -0.34 -5.91
CA HIS A 75 2.90 -1.67 -5.62
C HIS A 75 3.84 -2.17 -6.72
N HIS A 76 3.46 -1.98 -7.98
CA HIS A 76 4.29 -2.34 -9.12
C HIS A 76 5.61 -1.56 -9.13
N LEU A 77 5.55 -0.24 -8.95
CA LEU A 77 6.74 0.61 -8.87
C LEU A 77 7.62 0.26 -7.65
N ALA A 78 7.02 0.01 -6.50
CA ALA A 78 7.73 -0.40 -5.29
C ALA A 78 8.47 -1.72 -5.50
N ARG A 79 7.85 -2.67 -6.20
CA ARG A 79 8.48 -3.93 -6.61
C ARG A 79 9.68 -3.68 -7.52
N GLU A 80 9.50 -2.90 -8.58
CA GLU A 80 10.59 -2.61 -9.53
C GLU A 80 11.78 -1.90 -8.86
N SER A 81 11.51 -0.86 -8.08
CA SER A 81 12.57 -0.10 -7.38
C SER A 81 13.27 -0.94 -6.30
N THR A 82 12.54 -1.80 -5.59
CA THR A 82 13.12 -2.73 -4.60
C THR A 82 14.04 -3.75 -5.27
N LEU A 83 13.59 -4.39 -6.35
CA LEU A 83 14.41 -5.35 -7.10
C LEU A 83 15.62 -4.65 -7.73
N ALA A 84 15.48 -3.42 -8.20
CA ALA A 84 16.59 -2.62 -8.70
C ALA A 84 17.61 -2.28 -7.60
N PHE A 85 17.17 -1.96 -6.38
CA PHE A 85 18.07 -1.75 -5.24
C PHE A 85 18.89 -3.01 -4.93
N LEU A 86 18.23 -4.17 -4.83
CA LEU A 86 18.86 -5.45 -4.52
C LEU A 86 19.81 -5.92 -5.63
N ALA A 87 19.41 -5.81 -6.90
CA ALA A 87 20.24 -6.17 -8.06
C ALA A 87 21.52 -5.34 -8.16
N ASN A 88 21.54 -4.13 -7.58
CA ASN A 88 22.71 -3.25 -7.51
C ASN A 88 23.51 -3.41 -6.20
N GLY A 89 23.34 -4.53 -5.51
CA GLY A 89 24.14 -4.91 -4.33
C GLY A 89 23.68 -4.27 -3.02
N GLY A 90 22.52 -3.62 -2.98
CA GLY A 90 21.94 -3.11 -1.74
C GLY A 90 22.71 -1.96 -1.07
N GLN A 91 23.54 -1.23 -1.82
CA GLN A 91 24.43 -0.18 -1.26
C GLN A 91 23.94 1.26 -1.51
N SER A 92 22.99 1.45 -2.44
CA SER A 92 22.60 2.79 -2.89
C SER A 92 21.48 3.37 -2.03
N ALA A 93 21.82 4.39 -1.23
CA ALA A 93 20.85 5.15 -0.43
C ALA A 93 19.71 5.75 -1.29
N THR A 94 20.03 6.28 -2.48
CA THR A 94 19.03 6.82 -3.39
C THR A 94 18.05 5.77 -3.89
N ARG A 95 18.53 4.58 -4.29
CA ARG A 95 17.65 3.49 -4.74
C ARG A 95 16.81 2.91 -3.61
N TYR A 96 17.37 2.87 -2.39
CA TYR A 96 16.61 2.47 -1.22
C TYR A 96 15.49 3.48 -0.92
N ALA A 97 15.80 4.78 -0.93
CA ALA A 97 14.81 5.83 -0.71
C ALA A 97 13.70 5.81 -1.77
N ASP A 98 14.05 5.56 -3.03
CA ASP A 98 13.09 5.41 -4.13
C ASP A 98 12.15 4.20 -3.91
N ALA A 99 12.72 3.04 -3.55
CA ALA A 99 11.94 1.85 -3.22
C ALA A 99 11.00 2.09 -2.02
N LEU A 100 11.51 2.72 -0.96
CA LEU A 100 10.73 3.03 0.22
C LEU A 100 9.60 4.00 -0.11
N PHE A 101 9.86 5.07 -0.86
CA PHE A 101 8.85 6.05 -1.26
C PHE A 101 7.62 5.41 -1.92
N HIS A 102 7.82 4.48 -2.86
CA HIS A 102 6.72 3.78 -3.52
C HIS A 102 5.95 2.87 -2.55
N TRP A 103 6.64 2.22 -1.61
CA TRP A 103 6.00 1.47 -0.54
C TRP A 103 5.17 2.36 0.40
N GLU A 104 5.67 3.55 0.75
CA GLU A 104 4.92 4.52 1.56
C GLU A 104 3.66 5.00 0.81
N CYS A 105 3.79 5.27 -0.50
CA CYS A 105 2.65 5.60 -1.35
C CYS A 105 1.64 4.45 -1.39
N PHE A 106 2.08 3.21 -1.61
CA PHE A 106 1.23 2.02 -1.58
C PHE A 106 0.44 1.90 -0.27
N LEU A 107 1.10 2.02 0.88
CA LEU A 107 0.46 1.96 2.19
C LEU A 107 -0.61 3.05 2.34
N GLY A 108 -0.30 4.28 1.91
CA GLY A 108 -1.24 5.41 1.94
C GLY A 108 -2.47 5.22 1.05
N GLN A 109 -2.26 4.81 -0.21
CA GLN A 109 -3.36 4.56 -1.14
C GLN A 109 -4.24 3.40 -0.67
N SER A 110 -3.64 2.29 -0.24
CA SER A 110 -4.36 1.11 0.22
C SER A 110 -5.18 1.38 1.46
N TRP A 111 -4.59 2.03 2.47
CA TRP A 111 -5.32 2.38 3.69
C TRP A 111 -6.47 3.37 3.41
N HIS A 112 -6.25 4.39 2.57
CA HIS A 112 -7.32 5.33 2.21
C HIS A 112 -8.46 4.64 1.46
N ALA A 113 -8.16 3.68 0.57
CA ALA A 113 -9.18 2.90 -0.12
C ALA A 113 -10.05 2.12 0.88
N ILE A 114 -9.43 1.38 1.81
CA ILE A 114 -10.16 0.64 2.86
C ILE A 114 -10.99 1.58 3.74
N ALA A 115 -10.41 2.71 4.18
CA ALA A 115 -11.11 3.67 5.03
C ALA A 115 -12.34 4.28 4.32
N LEU A 116 -12.27 4.50 3.00
CA LEU A 116 -13.41 4.96 2.21
C LEU A 116 -14.51 3.91 2.12
N LEU A 117 -14.18 2.63 1.90
CA LEU A 117 -15.17 1.54 1.94
C LEU A 117 -15.85 1.45 3.31
N VAL A 118 -15.05 1.41 4.38
CA VAL A 118 -15.57 1.33 5.74
C VAL A 118 -16.52 2.49 6.06
N THR A 119 -16.17 3.70 5.62
CA THR A 119 -17.03 4.88 5.83
C THR A 119 -18.31 4.80 4.99
N ALA A 120 -18.21 4.39 3.73
CA ALA A 120 -19.33 4.35 2.80
C ALA A 120 -20.37 3.27 3.14
N TRP A 121 -19.93 2.15 3.72
CA TRP A 121 -20.78 1.02 4.12
C TRP A 121 -21.00 0.91 5.64
N GLU A 122 -20.61 1.91 6.42
CA GLU A 122 -20.71 1.91 7.89
C GLU A 122 -20.13 0.65 8.55
N GLY A 123 -19.05 0.14 7.95
CA GLY A 123 -18.38 -1.08 8.37
C GLY A 123 -17.31 -0.86 9.44
N LYS A 124 -16.47 -1.88 9.61
CA LYS A 124 -15.21 -1.78 10.37
C LYS A 124 -14.11 -2.48 9.58
N ALA A 125 -12.94 -1.85 9.49
CA ALA A 125 -11.78 -2.48 8.84
C ALA A 125 -11.22 -3.63 9.69
N PHE A 126 -11.19 -3.44 11.02
CA PHE A 126 -10.61 -4.37 11.98
C PHE A 126 -11.09 -4.05 13.40
N GLU A 127 -10.92 -4.99 14.32
CA GLU A 127 -11.06 -4.77 15.77
C GLU A 127 -9.69 -4.48 16.41
N LYS A 128 -9.67 -3.70 17.48
CA LYS A 128 -8.40 -3.33 18.13
C LYS A 128 -7.68 -4.59 18.65
N ASN A 129 -6.43 -4.76 18.25
CA ASN A 129 -5.56 -5.88 18.62
C ASN A 129 -6.00 -7.24 18.05
N ASP A 130 -6.78 -7.26 16.97
CA ASP A 130 -7.12 -8.50 16.28
C ASP A 130 -5.96 -9.08 15.46
N GLY A 131 -4.93 -8.27 15.19
CA GLY A 131 -3.79 -8.71 14.39
C GLY A 131 -4.19 -9.02 12.95
N SER A 132 -5.23 -8.38 12.42
CA SER A 132 -5.59 -8.43 11.01
C SER A 132 -4.53 -7.74 10.15
N THR A 133 -4.55 -8.06 8.86
CA THR A 133 -3.72 -7.41 7.85
C THR A 133 -4.04 -5.92 7.77
N GLU A 134 -5.31 -5.56 7.90
CA GLU A 134 -5.82 -4.19 7.91
C GLU A 134 -5.33 -3.41 9.13
N GLN A 135 -5.30 -4.04 10.32
CA GLN A 135 -4.72 -3.41 11.51
C GLN A 135 -3.23 -3.13 11.30
N ARG A 136 -2.47 -4.08 10.75
CA ARG A 136 -1.03 -3.90 10.51
C ARG A 136 -0.75 -2.86 9.42
N LEU A 137 -1.53 -2.86 8.34
CA LEU A 137 -1.50 -1.82 7.30
C LEU A 137 -1.76 -0.44 7.90
N ASN A 138 -2.82 -0.29 8.71
CA ASN A 138 -3.11 0.97 9.39
C ASN A 138 -1.98 1.41 10.32
N ALA A 139 -1.40 0.46 11.07
CA ALA A 139 -0.31 0.73 11.97
C ALA A 139 0.89 1.31 11.22
N LEU A 140 1.34 0.67 10.13
CA LEU A 140 2.42 1.16 9.27
C LEU A 140 2.09 2.54 8.66
N TYR A 141 0.88 2.70 8.11
CA TYR A 141 0.42 3.99 7.58
C TYR A 141 0.51 5.12 8.61
N ASN A 142 0.07 4.86 9.85
CA ASN A 142 0.14 5.84 10.93
C ASN A 142 1.59 6.16 11.35
N GLN A 143 2.53 5.23 11.20
CA GLN A 143 3.95 5.52 11.46
C GLN A 143 4.46 6.63 10.55
N MET A 144 4.16 6.53 9.26
CA MET A 144 4.65 7.49 8.25
C MET A 144 3.90 8.81 8.32
N LYS A 145 2.57 8.76 8.50
CA LYS A 145 1.70 9.94 8.60
C LYS A 145 2.09 10.88 9.75
N HIS A 146 2.66 10.33 10.83
CA HIS A 146 2.99 11.06 12.04
C HIS A 146 4.51 11.06 12.32
N VAL A 147 5.33 11.06 11.26
CA VAL A 147 6.79 10.98 11.37
C VAL A 147 7.38 12.13 12.17
N GLU A 148 6.91 13.36 11.97
CA GLU A 148 7.40 14.55 12.68
C GLU A 148 7.17 14.42 14.18
N SER A 149 5.94 14.04 14.55
CA SER A 149 5.58 13.84 15.96
C SER A 149 6.38 12.70 16.60
N ARG A 150 6.71 11.64 15.85
CA ARG A 150 7.55 10.54 16.35
C ARG A 150 8.98 10.98 16.59
N ILE A 151 9.53 11.82 15.71
CA ILE A 151 10.87 12.41 15.88
C ILE A 151 10.88 13.31 17.13
N GLU A 152 9.92 14.23 17.25
CA GLU A 152 9.82 15.17 18.37
C GLU A 152 9.64 14.48 19.73
N ASN A 153 8.87 13.39 19.76
CA ASN A 153 8.59 12.63 20.98
C ASN A 153 9.63 11.53 21.27
N GLY A 154 10.71 11.42 20.48
CA GLY A 154 11.74 10.40 20.70
C GLY A 154 11.25 8.95 20.51
N GLN A 155 10.25 8.74 19.66
CA GLN A 155 9.63 7.43 19.39
C GLN A 155 10.32 6.67 18.24
N MET A 156 11.34 7.26 17.63
CA MET A 156 12.21 6.60 16.65
C MET A 156 13.21 5.71 17.38
N ILE A 157 13.36 4.46 16.94
CA ILE A 157 14.38 3.57 17.51
C ILE A 157 15.79 4.11 17.21
N PRO A 158 16.81 3.77 18.02
CA PRO A 158 18.17 4.20 17.77
C PRO A 158 18.62 3.84 16.34
N CYS A 159 19.25 4.80 15.65
CA CYS A 159 19.72 4.69 14.27
C CYS A 159 18.63 4.62 13.19
N ALA A 160 17.33 4.65 13.54
CA ALA A 160 16.29 4.79 12.52
C ALA A 160 16.23 6.21 11.97
N THR A 161 16.47 6.32 10.67
CA THR A 161 16.27 7.52 9.85
C THR A 161 14.83 7.61 9.31
N VAL A 162 14.10 6.50 9.31
CA VAL A 162 12.74 6.36 8.76
C VAL A 162 11.86 5.55 9.72
N PRO A 163 10.56 5.84 9.82
CA PRO A 163 9.65 5.16 10.76
C PRO A 163 9.16 3.81 10.23
N VAL A 164 9.29 3.58 8.92
CA VAL A 164 9.04 2.32 8.22
C VAL A 164 10.27 1.99 7.37
N TRP A 165 10.68 0.73 7.34
CA TRP A 165 11.81 0.24 6.56
C TRP A 165 11.51 -1.09 5.88
N LEU A 166 12.39 -1.49 4.96
CA LEU A 166 12.27 -2.73 4.20
C LEU A 166 13.13 -3.82 4.82
N GLU A 167 12.55 -5.02 4.91
CA GLU A 167 13.20 -6.26 5.32
C GLU A 167 12.96 -7.33 4.24
N ASN A 168 13.60 -8.49 4.41
CA ASN A 168 13.52 -9.56 3.41
C ASN A 168 12.10 -10.10 3.22
N GLU A 169 11.31 -10.08 4.29
CA GLU A 169 9.95 -10.61 4.33
C GLU A 169 8.89 -9.56 3.98
N GLY A 170 9.21 -8.26 4.06
CA GLY A 170 8.25 -7.19 3.82
C GLY A 170 8.64 -5.84 4.41
N LEU A 171 7.63 -5.08 4.82
CA LEU A 171 7.76 -3.76 5.43
C LEU A 171 7.71 -3.91 6.95
N ARG A 172 8.47 -3.06 7.64
CA ARG A 172 8.64 -3.11 9.09
C ARG A 172 8.54 -1.73 9.70
N SER A 173 7.92 -1.66 10.88
CA SER A 173 8.09 -0.58 11.84
C SER A 173 8.46 -1.15 13.22
N VAL A 174 8.58 -0.26 14.20
CA VAL A 174 8.82 -0.62 15.60
C VAL A 174 7.76 -1.58 16.14
N ASP A 175 6.51 -1.38 15.77
CA ASP A 175 5.31 -2.00 16.36
C ASP A 175 4.47 -2.83 15.37
N ALA A 176 4.80 -2.81 14.08
CA ALA A 176 4.06 -3.53 13.05
C ALA A 176 4.99 -4.07 11.96
N ASN A 177 4.48 -5.04 11.21
CA ASN A 177 5.09 -5.54 9.99
C ASN A 177 4.01 -5.85 8.96
N LEU A 178 4.38 -5.91 7.69
CA LEU A 178 3.49 -6.33 6.62
C LEU A 178 4.33 -7.07 5.59
N THR A 179 4.06 -8.36 5.39
CA THR A 179 4.80 -9.17 4.43
C THR A 179 4.48 -8.79 3.00
N TYR A 180 5.39 -9.04 2.07
CA TYR A 180 5.13 -8.81 0.65
C TYR A 180 3.94 -9.62 0.12
N VAL A 181 3.68 -10.80 0.68
CA VAL A 181 2.47 -11.58 0.35
C VAL A 181 1.21 -10.86 0.82
N GLU A 182 1.18 -10.33 2.04
CA GLU A 182 0.02 -9.58 2.54
C GLU A 182 -0.26 -8.32 1.73
N THR A 183 0.77 -7.65 1.18
CA THR A 183 0.55 -6.53 0.24
C THR A 183 -0.25 -6.96 -0.99
N SER A 184 -0.04 -8.19 -1.47
CA SER A 184 -0.82 -8.75 -2.60
C SER A 184 -2.25 -9.12 -2.20
N GLU A 185 -2.46 -9.62 -0.98
CA GLU A 185 -3.80 -9.93 -0.48
C GLU A 185 -4.64 -8.66 -0.30
N ILE A 186 -4.04 -7.58 0.18
CA ILE A 186 -4.68 -6.26 0.23
C ILE A 186 -5.14 -5.84 -1.17
N LEU A 187 -4.28 -5.97 -2.18
CA LEU A 187 -4.63 -5.60 -3.55
C LEU A 187 -5.74 -6.47 -4.14
N LYS A 188 -5.78 -7.77 -3.82
CA LYS A 188 -6.90 -8.65 -4.22
C LYS A 188 -8.23 -8.16 -3.65
N GLU A 189 -8.24 -7.78 -2.38
CA GLU A 189 -9.47 -7.27 -1.74
C GLU A 189 -9.89 -5.94 -2.36
N LEU A 190 -8.95 -5.03 -2.64
CA LEU A 190 -9.25 -3.79 -3.34
C LEU A 190 -9.80 -4.02 -4.75
N ALA A 191 -9.22 -4.97 -5.50
CA ALA A 191 -9.67 -5.30 -6.85
C ALA A 191 -11.10 -5.83 -6.88
N LYS A 192 -11.43 -6.74 -5.95
CA LYS A 192 -12.79 -7.29 -5.78
C LYS A 192 -13.84 -6.18 -5.71
N TYR A 193 -13.64 -5.17 -4.88
CA TYR A 193 -14.57 -4.04 -4.80
C TYR A 193 -14.47 -3.09 -6.00
N ALA A 194 -13.27 -2.88 -6.56
CA ALA A 194 -13.08 -1.94 -7.67
C ALA A 194 -13.73 -2.42 -8.97
N ASP A 195 -13.63 -3.72 -9.27
CA ASP A 195 -14.26 -4.34 -10.44
C ASP A 195 -15.78 -4.20 -10.41
N VAL A 196 -16.39 -4.24 -9.22
CA VAL A 196 -17.83 -4.04 -9.03
C VAL A 196 -18.21 -2.56 -9.08
N LEU A 197 -17.49 -1.72 -8.32
CA LEU A 197 -17.84 -0.31 -8.15
C LEU A 197 -17.61 0.55 -9.39
N MET A 198 -16.79 0.10 -10.34
CA MET A 198 -16.61 0.81 -11.61
C MET A 198 -17.87 0.83 -12.49
N ASN A 199 -18.92 0.05 -12.17
CA ASN A 199 -20.18 0.06 -12.89
C ASN A 199 -21.39 0.34 -11.97
N PRO A 200 -21.82 1.61 -11.83
CA PRO A 200 -22.92 1.96 -10.92
C PRO A 200 -24.25 1.29 -11.25
N LYS A 201 -24.47 0.84 -12.50
CA LYS A 201 -25.71 0.17 -12.91
C LYS A 201 -25.84 -1.22 -12.29
N THR A 202 -24.73 -1.95 -12.16
CA THR A 202 -24.75 -3.35 -11.70
C THR A 202 -24.19 -3.54 -10.30
N ALA A 203 -23.42 -2.57 -9.79
CA ALA A 203 -22.74 -2.64 -8.51
C ALA A 203 -23.63 -3.07 -7.33
N LYS A 204 -24.87 -2.58 -7.24
CA LYS A 204 -25.78 -2.94 -6.14
C LYS A 204 -26.12 -4.43 -6.11
N THR A 205 -26.25 -5.06 -7.28
CA THR A 205 -26.55 -6.49 -7.39
C THR A 205 -25.30 -7.30 -7.10
N GLU A 206 -24.18 -6.94 -7.74
CA GLU A 206 -22.92 -7.67 -7.62
C GLU A 206 -22.33 -7.62 -6.20
N LEU A 207 -22.45 -6.50 -5.48
CA LEU A 207 -22.00 -6.41 -4.08
C LEU A 207 -22.77 -7.37 -3.16
N ARG A 208 -24.07 -7.59 -3.42
CA ARG A 208 -24.87 -8.54 -2.62
C ARG A 208 -24.39 -9.97 -2.80
N ASP A 209 -23.95 -10.32 -4.00
CA ASP A 209 -23.42 -11.65 -4.31
C ASP A 209 -21.97 -11.82 -3.83
N THR A 210 -21.26 -10.70 -3.66
CA THR A 210 -19.86 -10.64 -3.21
C THR A 210 -19.71 -10.76 -1.69
N ASP A 211 -20.71 -10.29 -0.94
CA ASP A 211 -20.76 -10.34 0.53
C ASP A 211 -21.64 -11.50 1.08
N ALA A 212 -22.21 -12.34 0.20
CA ALA A 212 -23.03 -13.52 0.55
C ALA A 212 -22.20 -14.81 0.64
#